data_AF-A0A7S0IVC4-F1
#
_entry.id   AF-A0A7S0IVC4-F1
#
_cell.length_a   1.000
_cell.length_b   1.000
_cell.length_c   1.000
_cell.angle_alpha   90.00
_cell.angle_beta   90.00
_cell.angle_gamma   90.00
#
_symmetry.space_group_name_H-M   'P 1'
#
loop_
_entity.id
_entity.type
_entity.pdbx_description
1 polymer ?
#
loop_
_entity_poly.entity_id
_entity_poly.type
_entity_poly.pdbx_seq_one_letter_code
_entity_poly.pdbx_strand_id
1 'polypeptide(L)'
;RLDIGLFMFKSSATLEVAPHGLIGQTFDGDSVAVDGAVDDYSADVVVTSAMGEGAIEGNAHEYEIDATDPFSTVFKYSRFHATHASPRKVSSLAGMHRNIKMGHTGGNVEEAMMQGDDVVANGT
;
A
#
# COMPACT_ATOMS: atom_id res chain seq x y z
N ARG A 1 -10.20 13.80 7.28
CA ARG A 1 -9.99 12.37 7.04
C ARG A 1 -10.82 11.96 5.84
N LEU A 2 -10.30 11.02 5.05
CA LEU A 2 -11.00 10.43 3.92
C LEU A 2 -10.91 8.92 4.12
N ASP A 3 -12.04 8.29 4.44
CA ASP A 3 -12.11 6.84 4.61
C ASP A 3 -12.48 6.20 3.27
N ILE A 4 -11.64 5.27 2.79
CA ILE A 4 -11.81 4.61 1.50
C ILE A 4 -11.77 3.09 1.70
N GLY A 5 -12.78 2.39 1.20
CA GLY A 5 -12.79 0.94 1.11
C GLY A 5 -12.52 0.48 -0.32
N LEU A 6 -11.57 -0.43 -0.49
CA LEU A 6 -11.23 -1.02 -1.79
C LEU A 6 -11.27 -2.53 -1.69
N PHE A 7 -11.79 -3.17 -2.74
CA PHE A 7 -11.87 -4.62 -2.83
C PHE A 7 -11.60 -5.04 -4.27
N MET A 8 -10.88 -6.15 -4.44
CA MET A 8 -10.68 -6.74 -5.75
C MET A 8 -11.84 -7.67 -6.12
N PHE A 9 -12.36 -7.49 -7.33
CA PHE A 9 -13.38 -8.40 -7.89
C PHE A 9 -12.82 -9.74 -8.38
N LYS A 10 -11.50 -9.81 -8.61
CA LYS A 10 -10.79 -11.02 -9.02
C LYS A 10 -9.61 -11.22 -8.08
N SER A 11 -9.30 -12.47 -7.76
CA SER A 11 -8.11 -12.77 -6.96
C SER A 11 -6.85 -12.28 -7.66
N SER A 12 -6.00 -11.54 -6.94
CA SER A 12 -4.69 -11.07 -7.40
C SER A 12 -3.79 -12.21 -7.90
N ALA A 13 -3.91 -13.40 -7.31
CA ALA A 13 -3.18 -14.61 -7.71
C ALA A 13 -3.48 -15.09 -9.15
N THR A 14 -4.54 -14.58 -9.77
CA THR A 14 -4.94 -14.96 -11.15
C THR A 14 -4.48 -13.97 -12.22
N LEU A 15 -3.80 -12.89 -11.83
CA LEU A 15 -3.37 -11.85 -12.74
C LEU A 15 -1.95 -12.10 -13.24
N GLU A 16 -1.74 -12.08 -14.56
CA GLU A 16 -0.40 -12.17 -15.18
C GLU A 16 0.49 -10.98 -14.77
N VAL A 17 -0.14 -9.81 -14.66
CA VAL A 17 0.44 -8.58 -14.12
C VAL A 17 -0.19 -8.36 -12.77
N ALA A 18 0.54 -8.66 -11.69
CA ALA A 18 0.05 -8.35 -10.36
C ALA A 18 -0.26 -6.83 -10.25
N PRO A 19 -1.12 -6.38 -9.34
CA PRO A 19 -1.33 -4.95 -9.12
C PRO A 19 -0.10 -4.30 -8.45
N HIS A 20 0.11 -3.01 -8.68
CA HIS A 20 1.16 -2.20 -8.03
C HIS A 20 0.78 -0.71 -8.09
N GLY A 21 1.69 0.18 -7.68
CA GLY A 21 1.39 1.56 -7.31
C GLY A 21 1.12 1.68 -5.82
N LEU A 22 0.86 2.90 -5.36
CA LEU A 22 0.62 3.20 -3.93
C LEU A 22 -0.49 2.31 -3.32
N ILE A 23 -1.58 2.12 -4.07
CA ILE A 23 -2.71 1.29 -3.66
C ILE A 23 -2.54 -0.14 -4.15
N GLY A 24 -2.20 -0.35 -5.43
CA GLY A 24 -2.25 -1.69 -6.02
C GLY A 24 -1.30 -2.68 -5.34
N GLN A 25 -0.17 -2.20 -4.82
CA GLN A 25 0.82 -3.10 -4.21
C GLN A 25 0.32 -3.78 -2.92
N THR A 26 -0.77 -3.32 -2.31
CA THR A 26 -1.39 -4.02 -1.15
C THR A 26 -2.08 -5.31 -1.55
N PHE A 27 -2.36 -5.51 -2.84
CA PHE A 27 -3.00 -6.71 -3.35
C PHE A 27 -1.99 -7.74 -3.85
N ASP A 28 -1.13 -8.20 -2.96
CA ASP A 28 -0.01 -9.11 -3.25
C ASP A 28 -0.25 -10.57 -2.86
N GLY A 29 -1.35 -10.84 -2.15
CA GLY A 29 -1.80 -12.18 -1.79
C GLY A 29 -1.02 -12.86 -0.66
N ASP A 30 -0.17 -12.14 0.08
CA ASP A 30 0.67 -12.75 1.12
C ASP A 30 0.08 -12.70 2.54
N SER A 31 -1.03 -11.97 2.72
CA SER A 31 -1.71 -11.77 4.00
C SER A 31 -0.88 -11.01 5.06
N VAL A 32 0.12 -10.23 4.62
CA VAL A 32 0.99 -9.42 5.46
C VAL A 32 0.73 -7.93 5.22
N ALA A 33 0.21 -7.28 6.26
CA ALA A 33 0.12 -5.83 6.29
C ALA A 33 1.48 -5.28 6.72
N VAL A 34 1.91 -4.17 6.13
CA VAL A 34 3.10 -3.46 6.57
C VAL A 34 2.71 -2.03 6.88
N ASP A 35 2.84 -1.65 8.15
CA ASP A 35 2.56 -0.27 8.58
C ASP A 35 3.83 0.55 8.47
N GLY A 36 3.72 1.71 7.83
CA GLY A 36 4.84 2.60 7.55
C GLY A 36 5.19 3.51 8.71
N ALA A 37 6.13 4.41 8.46
CA ALA A 37 6.44 5.48 9.40
C ALA A 37 5.23 6.40 9.60
N VAL A 38 4.95 6.74 10.86
CA VAL A 38 3.87 7.62 11.30
C VAL A 38 4.47 8.86 11.95
N ASP A 39 3.90 10.04 11.67
CA ASP A 39 4.33 11.28 12.32
C ASP A 39 3.88 11.31 13.81
N ASP A 40 4.59 12.08 14.64
CA ASP A 40 4.13 12.37 15.99
C ASP A 40 3.03 13.44 15.96
N TYR A 41 1.79 13.00 16.20
CA TYR A 41 0.61 13.85 16.25
C TYR A 41 0.28 14.42 17.64
N SER A 42 1.22 14.43 18.58
CA SER A 42 0.98 14.94 19.94
C SER A 42 0.95 16.48 20.05
N ALA A 43 1.44 17.20 19.04
CA ALA A 43 1.49 18.66 19.02
C ALA A 43 0.23 19.29 18.39
N ASP A 44 -0.09 20.52 18.79
CA ASP A 44 -1.22 21.30 18.22
C ASP A 44 -1.02 21.63 16.74
N VAL A 45 0.24 21.74 16.29
CA VAL A 45 0.62 21.95 14.90
C VAL A 45 1.68 20.92 14.53
N VAL A 46 1.36 20.09 13.54
CA VAL A 46 2.22 19.01 13.06
C VAL A 46 2.61 19.31 11.62
N VAL A 47 3.91 19.24 11.32
CA VAL A 47 4.43 19.24 9.95
C VAL A 47 4.70 17.80 9.58
N THR A 48 3.99 17.28 8.58
CA THR A 48 4.11 15.88 8.16
C THR A 48 5.46 15.61 7.52
N SER A 49 6.09 14.50 7.89
CA SER A 49 7.43 14.12 7.43
C SER A 49 7.59 12.62 7.20
N ALA A 50 6.84 11.78 7.92
CA ALA A 50 7.00 10.33 7.90
C ALA A 50 6.46 9.69 6.60
N MET A 51 5.34 10.21 6.09
CA MET A 51 4.75 9.87 4.79
C MET A 51 4.49 8.36 4.56
N GLY A 52 4.38 7.55 5.62
CA GLY A 52 4.19 6.10 5.50
C GLY A 52 5.40 5.35 4.93
N GLU A 53 6.59 5.96 4.93
CA GLU A 53 7.80 5.35 4.38
C GLU A 53 8.08 3.99 5.02
N GLY A 54 8.55 3.04 4.21
CA GLY A 54 8.79 1.66 4.62
C GLY A 54 7.58 0.71 4.47
N ALA A 55 6.36 1.21 4.23
CA ALA A 55 5.19 0.38 3.93
C ALA A 55 5.05 -0.04 2.46
N ILE A 56 5.73 0.70 1.57
CA ILE A 56 5.69 0.53 0.13
C ILE A 56 7.04 0.10 -0.41
N GLU A 57 7.07 -0.55 -1.58
CA GLU A 57 8.31 -0.74 -2.31
C GLU A 57 8.85 0.60 -2.81
N GLY A 58 10.12 0.87 -2.56
CA GLY A 58 10.72 2.16 -2.91
C GLY A 58 10.36 3.26 -1.92
N ASN A 59 10.36 4.50 -2.42
CA ASN A 59 9.98 5.70 -1.68
C ASN A 59 8.89 6.47 -2.44
N ALA A 60 8.20 7.39 -1.77
CA ALA A 60 7.07 8.13 -2.37
C ALA A 60 7.43 8.83 -3.69
N HIS A 61 8.63 9.42 -3.77
CA HIS A 61 9.15 10.09 -4.97
C HIS A 61 9.18 9.17 -6.22
N GLU A 62 9.42 7.87 -6.06
CA GLU A 62 9.46 6.92 -7.19
C GLU A 62 8.09 6.65 -7.83
N TYR A 63 7.02 7.17 -7.21
CA TYR A 63 5.64 7.12 -7.70
C TYR A 63 5.15 8.49 -8.23
N GLU A 64 5.98 9.54 -8.18
CA GLU A 64 5.60 10.85 -8.68
C GLU A 64 5.47 10.82 -10.21
N ILE A 65 4.42 11.50 -10.69
CA ILE A 65 4.20 11.73 -12.12
C ILE A 65 4.73 13.12 -12.45
N ASP A 66 5.42 13.23 -13.59
CA ASP A 66 5.90 14.52 -14.10
C ASP A 66 4.74 15.51 -14.24
N ALA A 67 4.81 16.63 -13.53
CA ALA A 67 3.77 17.65 -13.54
C ALA A 67 3.59 18.31 -14.93
N THR A 68 4.60 18.23 -15.80
CA THR A 68 4.53 18.75 -17.17
C THR A 68 3.81 17.79 -18.13
N ASP A 69 3.69 16.52 -17.75
CA ASP A 69 2.89 15.50 -18.45
C ASP A 69 2.02 14.73 -17.44
N PRO A 70 0.91 15.32 -16.96
CA PRO A 70 0.10 14.76 -15.88
C PRO A 70 -0.61 13.45 -16.23
N PHE A 71 -0.57 13.04 -17.50
CA PHE A 71 -1.13 11.76 -17.97
C PHE A 71 -0.04 10.74 -18.29
N SER A 72 1.21 11.05 -17.97
CA SER A 72 2.31 10.11 -18.13
C SER A 72 2.02 8.84 -17.34
N THR A 73 2.24 7.72 -18.01
CA THR A 73 2.21 6.40 -17.36
C THR A 73 3.61 5.98 -16.93
N VAL A 74 4.61 6.86 -17.02
CA VAL A 74 6.01 6.54 -16.77
C VAL A 74 6.38 6.94 -15.35
N PHE A 75 6.60 5.94 -14.50
CA PHE A 75 7.21 6.03 -13.19
C PHE A 75 7.86 4.67 -12.88
N LYS A 76 8.71 4.58 -11.84
CA LYS A 76 9.59 3.41 -11.62
C LYS A 76 8.84 2.08 -11.56
N TYR A 77 7.65 2.08 -10.95
CA TYR A 77 6.84 0.88 -10.75
C TYR A 77 5.62 0.78 -11.68
N SER A 78 5.63 1.51 -12.79
CA SER A 78 4.52 1.48 -13.74
C SER A 78 4.26 0.10 -14.33
N ARG A 79 2.98 -0.23 -14.49
CA ARG A 79 2.50 -1.50 -15.10
C ARG A 79 1.60 -1.30 -16.32
N PHE A 80 1.40 -0.07 -16.80
CA PHE A 80 0.42 0.24 -17.86
C PHE A 80 0.59 -0.54 -19.17
N HIS A 81 1.80 -1.00 -19.49
CA HIS A 81 2.11 -1.77 -20.70
C HIS A 81 2.77 -3.12 -20.41
N ALA A 82 2.82 -3.54 -19.15
CA ALA A 82 3.38 -4.82 -18.78
C ALA A 82 2.46 -5.95 -19.27
N THR A 83 3.05 -7.05 -19.74
CA THR A 83 2.30 -8.29 -20.02
C THR A 83 2.40 -9.28 -18.87
N HIS A 84 3.47 -9.19 -18.06
CA HIS A 84 3.68 -9.97 -16.85
C HIS A 84 4.38 -9.11 -15.78
N ALA A 85 4.05 -9.31 -14.51
CA ALA A 85 4.77 -8.72 -13.38
C ALA A 85 4.49 -9.47 -12.08
N SER A 86 5.53 -9.71 -11.29
CA SER A 86 5.40 -10.31 -9.95
C SER A 86 4.74 -9.34 -8.94
N PRO A 87 4.11 -9.85 -7.87
CA PRO A 87 3.69 -9.03 -6.72
C PRO A 87 4.87 -8.29 -6.06
N ARG A 88 4.57 -7.34 -5.16
CA ARG A 88 5.61 -6.68 -4.37
C ARG A 88 6.36 -7.68 -3.49
N LYS A 89 7.59 -7.36 -3.15
CA LYS A 89 8.46 -8.13 -2.27
C LYS A 89 8.34 -7.60 -0.84
N VAL A 90 7.39 -8.15 -0.09
CA VAL A 90 7.10 -7.72 1.30
C VAL A 90 8.29 -7.89 2.25
N SER A 91 9.14 -8.89 2.02
CA SER A 91 10.32 -9.11 2.84
C SER A 91 11.38 -7.99 2.76
N SER A 92 11.29 -7.10 1.77
CA SER A 92 12.18 -5.94 1.64
C SER A 92 11.60 -4.65 2.20
N LEU A 93 10.36 -4.68 2.70
CA LEU A 93 9.73 -3.52 3.32
C LEU A 93 10.30 -3.32 4.73
N ALA A 94 10.49 -2.06 5.13
CA ALA A 94 11.14 -1.69 6.39
C ALA A 94 10.14 -1.38 7.52
N GLY A 95 8.85 -1.23 7.18
CA GLY A 95 7.78 -0.97 8.14
C GLY A 95 7.46 -2.18 9.02
N MET A 96 6.48 -2.02 9.90
CA MET A 96 6.06 -3.07 10.84
C MET A 96 5.17 -4.10 10.15
N HIS A 97 5.65 -5.34 10.02
CA HIS A 97 4.87 -6.45 9.47
C HIS A 97 3.85 -6.98 10.48
N ARG A 98 2.59 -7.10 10.05
CA ARG A 98 1.50 -7.71 10.80
C ARG A 98 0.84 -8.79 9.95
N ASN A 99 0.79 -10.00 10.49
CA ASN A 99 0.02 -11.09 9.89
C ASN A 99 -1.47 -10.84 10.15
N ILE A 100 -2.24 -10.70 9.07
CA ILE A 100 -3.69 -10.53 9.17
C ILE A 100 -4.34 -11.90 9.04
N LYS A 101 -5.15 -12.28 10.03
CA LYS A 101 -5.98 -13.48 9.92
C LYS A 101 -7.05 -13.22 8.88
N MET A 102 -6.95 -13.84 7.71
CA MET A 102 -8.01 -13.76 6.70
C MET A 102 -9.34 -14.27 7.29
N GLY A 103 -10.30 -13.36 7.46
CA GLY A 103 -11.68 -13.73 7.75
C GLY A 103 -12.35 -14.26 6.50
N HIS A 104 -12.89 -15.48 6.52
CA HIS A 104 -13.73 -15.99 5.45
C HIS A 104 -15.18 -15.58 5.72
N THR A 105 -15.62 -14.47 5.14
CA THR A 105 -17.04 -14.07 5.16
C THR A 105 -17.53 -13.85 3.74
N GLY A 106 -18.28 -14.84 3.23
CA GLY A 106 -19.20 -14.63 2.10
C GLY A 106 -18.59 -14.20 0.76
N GLY A 107 -17.52 -14.83 0.31
CA GLY A 107 -17.02 -14.71 -1.08
C GLY A 107 -16.08 -13.54 -1.38
N ASN A 108 -15.74 -12.72 -0.37
CA ASN A 108 -14.73 -11.69 -0.48
C ASN A 108 -13.48 -12.10 0.32
N VAL A 109 -12.30 -11.97 -0.28
CA VAL A 109 -11.02 -12.18 0.40
C VAL A 109 -10.66 -10.92 1.18
N GLU A 110 -10.50 -11.03 2.50
CA GLU A 110 -9.89 -9.97 3.29
C GLU A 110 -8.39 -9.96 3.02
N GLU A 111 -7.92 -9.01 2.22
CA GLU A 111 -6.50 -8.84 1.94
C GLU A 111 -5.85 -7.97 3.02
N ALA A 112 -4.56 -8.19 3.26
CA ALA A 112 -3.86 -7.49 4.33
C ALA A 112 -3.54 -6.05 3.94
N MET A 113 -4.17 -5.11 4.63
CA MET A 113 -4.03 -3.68 4.36
C MET A 113 -3.18 -2.97 5.41
N MET A 114 -2.47 -1.91 4.97
CA MET A 114 -1.76 -1.00 5.86
C MET A 114 -2.78 -0.29 6.78
N GLN A 115 -2.42 -0.10 8.04
CA GLN A 115 -3.20 0.76 8.92
C GLN A 115 -2.79 2.22 8.74
N GLY A 116 -3.79 3.09 8.81
CA GLY A 116 -3.55 4.53 8.90
C GLY A 116 -3.08 4.93 10.31
N ASP A 117 -2.60 6.15 10.39
CA ASP A 117 -2.01 6.76 11.59
C ASP A 117 -2.99 6.89 12.77
N ASP A 118 -4.28 6.60 12.54
CA ASP A 118 -5.32 6.65 13.55
C ASP A 118 -5.39 5.45 14.46
N VAL A 119 -4.79 4.33 14.07
CA VAL A 119 -4.82 3.10 14.87
C VAL A 119 -3.83 3.16 16.05
N VAL A 120 -2.81 4.02 15.97
CA VAL A 120 -1.79 4.18 17.04
C VAL A 120 -2.33 4.95 18.26
N ALA A 121 -3.43 5.69 18.11
CA ALA A 121 -3.98 6.55 19.17
C ALA A 121 -4.69 5.80 20.33
N ASN A 122 -4.87 4.48 20.24
CA ASN A 122 -5.57 3.68 21.27
C ASN A 122 -4.65 2.79 22.13
N GLY A 123 -3.34 3.08 22.16
CA GLY A 123 -2.37 2.34 22.97
C GLY A 123 -1.85 3.12 24.18
N THR A 124 -2.68 3.28 25.22
CA THR A 124 -2.25 3.52 26.61
C THR A 124 -2.96 2.57 27.56
#